data_AF-A0A521K4D6-F1
#
_entry.id   AF-A0A521K4D6-F1
#
_cell.length_a   1.000
_cell.length_b   1.000
_cell.length_c   1.000
_cell.angle_alpha   90.00
_cell.angle_beta   90.00
_cell.angle_gamma   90.00
#
_symmetry.space_group_name_H-M   'P 1'
#
loop_
_entity.id
_entity.type
_entity.pdbx_description
1 polymer ?
#
loop_
_entity_poly.entity_id
_entity_poly.type
_entity_poly.pdbx_seq_one_letter_code
_entity_poly.pdbx_strand_id
1 'polypeptide(L)'
;MALTLIAFDDPPSRFAATKVGATVPDGRFFLDFTRKLEVIRWFGVRNRHIGPAVGLLVPVVHEAERSGGYVIGVSIGDPYFRDLRKLWKTHFPSNLAAVPQEADGLKIIADFATQFPDDCQPPKA
;
A
#
# COMPACT_ATOMS: atom_id res chain seq x y z
N MET A 1 8.11 -8.90 -6.13
CA MET A 1 7.37 -9.95 -5.41
C MET A 1 5.89 -9.59 -5.30
N ALA A 2 5.03 -10.59 -5.03
CA ALA A 2 3.59 -10.38 -4.88
C ALA A 2 3.27 -9.75 -3.52
N LEU A 3 2.22 -8.95 -3.47
CA LEU A 3 1.69 -8.39 -2.22
C LEU A 3 1.18 -9.52 -1.32
N THR A 4 1.37 -9.36 -0.02
CA THR A 4 0.72 -10.15 1.03
C THR A 4 -0.05 -9.20 1.94
N LEU A 5 -1.31 -9.54 2.21
CA LEU A 5 -2.17 -8.80 3.14
C LEU A 5 -2.39 -9.63 4.41
N ILE A 6 -2.20 -9.01 5.57
CA ILE A 6 -2.45 -9.60 6.88
C ILE A 6 -3.57 -8.80 7.55
N ALA A 7 -4.71 -9.44 7.81
CA ALA A 7 -5.82 -8.84 8.52
C ALA A 7 -5.66 -9.07 10.04
N PHE A 8 -5.99 -8.05 10.83
CA PHE A 8 -6.01 -8.13 12.29
C PHE A 8 -7.44 -8.08 12.81
N ASP A 9 -7.69 -8.77 13.93
CA ASP A 9 -9.02 -8.85 14.54
C ASP A 9 -9.49 -7.53 15.19
N ASP A 10 -8.59 -6.57 15.48
CA ASP A 10 -8.99 -5.27 16.05
C ASP A 10 -7.97 -4.13 15.80
N PRO A 11 -8.40 -2.91 15.38
CA PRO A 11 -9.69 -2.58 14.80
C PRO A 11 -9.90 -3.24 13.42
N PRO A 12 -11.15 -3.62 13.05
CA PRO A 12 -11.52 -4.47 11.90
C PRO A 12 -11.31 -3.82 10.50
N SER A 13 -10.34 -2.93 10.38
CA SER A 13 -10.04 -2.19 9.15
C SER A 13 -8.55 -1.94 8.96
N ARG A 14 -7.69 -2.56 9.80
CA ARG A 14 -6.24 -2.54 9.61
C ARG A 14 -5.81 -3.80 8.87
N PHE A 15 -5.33 -3.60 7.64
CA PHE A 15 -4.68 -4.63 6.85
C PHE A 15 -3.21 -4.24 6.74
N ALA A 16 -2.30 -5.04 7.32
CA ALA A 16 -0.87 -4.86 7.05
C ALA A 16 -0.54 -5.34 5.64
N ALA A 17 0.38 -4.64 5.01
CA ALA A 17 0.83 -4.89 3.65
C ALA A 17 2.33 -5.16 3.64
N THR A 18 2.76 -6.17 2.88
CA THR A 18 4.20 -6.47 2.68
C THR A 18 4.44 -7.15 1.34
N LYS A 19 5.63 -6.99 0.76
CA LYS A 19 6.04 -7.70 -0.47
C LYS A 19 7.18 -8.68 -0.28
N VAL A 20 7.67 -8.91 0.95
CA VAL A 20 8.78 -9.85 1.19
C VAL A 20 8.32 -11.30 1.41
N GLY A 21 7.02 -11.60 1.28
CA GLY A 21 6.47 -12.96 1.35
C GLY A 21 6.54 -13.64 2.73
N ALA A 22 7.14 -12.98 3.72
CA ALA A 22 7.16 -13.41 5.10
C ALA A 22 6.08 -12.67 5.90
N THR A 23 5.47 -13.35 6.87
CA THR A 23 4.85 -12.70 8.03
C THR A 23 5.95 -11.90 8.70
N VAL A 24 6.03 -10.61 8.40
CA VAL A 24 6.87 -9.68 9.14
C VAL A 24 6.25 -9.66 10.54
N PRO A 25 6.93 -10.21 11.56
CA PRO A 25 6.50 -10.03 12.93
C PRO A 25 6.49 -8.51 13.11
N ASP A 26 5.32 -7.94 13.40
CA ASP A 26 5.11 -6.49 13.45
C ASP A 26 5.08 -5.82 12.07
N GLY A 27 4.18 -6.25 11.17
CA GLY A 27 3.89 -5.56 9.92
C GLY A 27 3.64 -4.05 10.14
N ARG A 28 4.68 -3.24 9.93
CA ARG A 28 4.69 -1.79 10.24
C ARG A 28 3.90 -0.92 9.27
N PHE A 29 3.62 -1.39 8.06
CA PHE A 29 2.83 -0.65 7.07
C PHE A 29 1.43 -1.23 6.88
N PHE A 30 0.45 -0.34 6.89
CA PHE A 30 -0.97 -0.63 6.76
C PHE A 30 -1.54 0.03 5.52
N LEU A 31 -2.61 -0.55 4.96
CA LEU A 31 -3.37 0.10 3.88
C LEU A 31 -3.97 1.43 4.37
N ASP A 32 -3.71 2.50 3.62
CA ASP A 32 -4.20 3.84 3.96
C ASP A 32 -5.49 4.17 3.17
N PHE A 33 -6.63 3.85 3.78
CA PHE A 33 -7.96 4.14 3.24
C PHE A 33 -8.39 5.62 3.41
N THR A 34 -7.53 6.50 3.91
CA THR A 34 -7.80 7.95 3.87
C THR A 34 -7.45 8.53 2.50
N ARG A 35 -6.63 7.82 1.72
CA ARG A 35 -6.16 8.21 0.38
C ARG A 35 -6.81 7.37 -0.70
N LYS A 36 -7.05 7.98 -1.86
CA LYS A 36 -7.64 7.31 -3.02
C LYS A 36 -6.66 6.26 -3.57
N LEU A 37 -7.21 5.10 -3.92
CA LEU A 37 -6.51 4.12 -4.76
C LEU A 37 -6.43 4.66 -6.18
N GLU A 38 -5.22 4.81 -6.72
CA GLU A 38 -5.06 5.21 -8.12
C GLU A 38 -4.91 3.99 -9.03
N VAL A 39 -5.52 4.06 -10.22
CA VAL A 39 -5.44 3.00 -11.22
C VAL A 39 -4.46 3.43 -12.31
N ILE A 40 -3.45 2.59 -12.57
CA ILE A 40 -2.54 2.76 -13.69
C ILE A 40 -3.15 2.06 -14.90
N ARG A 41 -3.24 2.78 -16.02
CA ARG A 41 -3.71 2.28 -17.31
C ARG A 41 -2.62 2.37 -18.36
N TRP A 42 -2.72 1.53 -19.39
CA TRP A 42 -1.77 1.49 -20.50
C TRP A 42 -2.48 1.73 -21.83
N PHE A 43 -2.04 2.75 -22.58
CA PHE A 43 -2.46 2.98 -23.96
C PHE A 43 -1.24 3.44 -24.78
N GLY A 44 -0.23 2.58 -24.91
CA GLY A 44 1.07 2.89 -25.52
C GLY A 44 2.04 3.64 -24.59
N VAL A 45 1.52 4.39 -23.62
CA VAL A 45 2.23 4.98 -22.48
C VAL A 45 1.44 4.76 -21.19
N ARG A 46 2.10 4.86 -20.02
CA ARG A 46 1.40 4.86 -18.73
C ARG A 46 0.53 6.11 -18.61
N ASN A 47 -0.78 5.92 -18.42
CA ASN A 47 -1.75 6.99 -18.21
C ASN A 47 -2.70 6.62 -17.05
N ARG A 48 -3.32 7.60 -16.41
CA ARG A 48 -4.33 7.41 -15.35
C ARG A 48 -5.76 7.27 -15.91
N HIS A 49 -6.02 7.75 -17.12
CA HIS A 49 -7.40 7.93 -17.62
C HIS A 49 -7.83 6.96 -18.74
N ILE A 50 -6.93 6.65 -19.68
CA ILE A 50 -7.28 5.92 -20.92
C ILE A 50 -6.51 4.59 -21.00
N GLY A 51 -7.20 3.53 -21.43
CA GLY A 51 -6.64 2.19 -21.64
C GLY A 51 -7.03 1.14 -20.59
N PRO A 52 -6.71 -0.15 -20.80
CA PRO A 52 -6.88 -1.20 -19.79
C PRO A 52 -6.09 -0.89 -18.52
N ALA A 53 -6.65 -1.25 -17.37
CA ALA A 53 -5.93 -1.17 -16.10
C ALA A 53 -4.80 -2.22 -16.09
N VAL A 54 -3.59 -1.77 -15.78
CA VAL A 54 -2.38 -2.62 -15.73
C VAL A 54 -1.77 -2.68 -14.33
N GLY A 55 -2.16 -1.75 -13.45
CA GLY A 55 -1.65 -1.67 -12.09
C GLY A 55 -2.50 -0.78 -11.19
N LEU A 56 -2.20 -0.82 -9.90
CA LEU A 56 -2.72 0.06 -8.87
C LEU A 56 -1.56 0.76 -8.18
N LEU A 57 -1.77 2.00 -7.78
CA LEU A 57 -0.94 2.69 -6.79
C LEU A 57 -1.72 2.69 -5.49
N VAL A 58 -1.19 1.95 -4.53
CA VAL A 58 -1.86 1.60 -3.27
C VAL A 58 -1.20 2.42 -2.16
N PRO A 59 -1.92 3.38 -1.56
CA PRO A 59 -1.44 4.12 -0.41
C PRO A 59 -1.20 3.19 0.79
N VAL A 60 -0.06 3.37 1.45
CA VAL A 60 0.26 2.72 2.72
C VAL A 60 0.74 3.75 3.74
N VAL A 61 0.49 3.47 5.01
CA VAL A 61 0.87 4.32 6.14
C VAL A 61 1.61 3.49 7.17
N HIS A 62 2.69 4.03 7.71
CA HIS A 62 3.40 3.40 8.80
C HIS A 62 2.60 3.50 10.12
N GLU A 63 2.69 2.50 11.00
CA GLU A 63 1.95 2.47 12.28
C GLU A 63 2.17 3.70 13.16
N ALA A 64 3.35 4.30 13.05
CA ALA A 64 3.80 5.46 13.81
C ALA A 64 3.73 6.78 13.00
N GLU A 65 3.09 6.79 11.82
CA GLU A 65 2.86 7.99 11.02
C GLU A 65 1.45 8.57 11.22
N ARG A 66 1.34 9.89 11.33
CA ARG A 66 0.05 10.61 11.35
C ARG A 66 -0.51 10.91 9.95
N SER A 67 0.34 10.97 8.94
CA SER A 67 -0.05 11.21 7.55
C SER A 67 0.74 10.27 6.64
N GLY A 68 0.05 9.36 5.94
CA GLY A 68 0.69 8.41 5.04
C GLY A 68 1.34 9.10 3.85
N GLY A 69 2.66 8.97 3.71
CA GLY A 69 3.43 9.48 2.57
C GLY A 69 3.69 8.45 1.47
N TYR A 70 3.56 7.15 1.80
CA TYR A 70 4.07 6.07 0.97
C TYR A 70 3.00 5.48 0.05
N VAL A 71 3.45 4.94 -1.08
CA VAL A 71 2.62 4.34 -2.12
C VAL A 71 3.38 3.16 -2.71
N ILE A 72 2.70 2.02 -2.85
CA ILE A 72 3.25 0.81 -3.46
C ILE A 72 2.55 0.49 -4.78
N GLY A 73 3.27 -0.07 -5.74
CA GLY A 73 2.73 -0.47 -7.03
C GLY A 73 2.24 -1.93 -7.01
N VAL A 74 0.99 -2.19 -7.36
CA VAL A 74 0.45 -3.55 -7.46
C VAL A 74 0.05 -3.83 -8.91
N SER A 75 0.67 -4.83 -9.53
CA SER A 75 0.38 -5.17 -10.93
C SER A 75 -0.94 -5.93 -11.09
N ILE A 76 -1.54 -5.93 -12.28
CA ILE A 76 -2.74 -6.72 -12.57
C ILE A 76 -2.57 -8.23 -12.36
N GLY A 77 -1.34 -8.75 -12.44
CA GLY A 77 -1.02 -10.15 -12.18
C GLY A 77 -0.90 -10.49 -10.68
N ASP A 78 -0.99 -9.49 -9.80
CA ASP A 78 -0.91 -9.71 -8.36
C ASP A 78 -2.22 -10.36 -7.85
N PRO A 79 -2.14 -11.42 -7.01
CA PRO A 79 -3.32 -12.10 -6.47
C PRO A 79 -4.30 -11.15 -5.75
N TYR A 80 -3.79 -10.11 -5.09
CA TYR A 80 -4.62 -9.17 -4.32
C TYR A 80 -5.14 -7.99 -5.15
N PHE A 81 -4.80 -7.88 -6.44
CA PHE A 81 -5.19 -6.75 -7.28
C PHE A 81 -6.71 -6.47 -7.25
N ARG A 82 -7.52 -7.52 -7.36
CA ARG A 82 -8.98 -7.39 -7.33
C ARG A 82 -9.51 -7.09 -5.94
N ASP A 83 -8.91 -7.67 -4.92
CA ASP A 83 -9.38 -7.53 -3.55
C ASP A 83 -9.04 -6.16 -2.97
N LEU A 84 -7.89 -5.58 -3.32
CA LEU A 84 -7.58 -4.18 -3.00
C LEU A 84 -8.66 -3.22 -3.53
N ARG A 85 -9.13 -3.43 -4.77
CA ARG A 85 -10.21 -2.60 -5.33
C ARG A 85 -11.52 -2.76 -4.55
N LYS A 86 -11.82 -3.95 -4.03
CA LYS A 86 -13.00 -4.18 -3.19
C LYS A 86 -12.81 -3.52 -1.82
N LEU A 87 -11.67 -3.73 -1.18
CA LEU A 87 -11.33 -3.12 0.11
C LEU A 87 -11.45 -1.60 0.05
N TRP A 88 -10.90 -0.96 -0.99
CA TRP A 88 -11.05 0.50 -1.14
C TRP A 88 -12.51 0.92 -1.36
N LYS A 89 -13.34 0.15 -2.08
CA LYS A 89 -14.77 0.47 -2.19
C LYS A 89 -15.51 0.39 -0.86
N THR A 90 -15.09 -0.52 0.02
CA THR A 90 -15.73 -0.75 1.32
C THR A 90 -15.26 0.25 2.37
N HIS A 91 -13.97 0.58 2.39
CA HIS A 91 -13.35 1.32 3.50
C HIS A 91 -12.97 2.76 3.16
N PHE A 92 -12.89 3.17 1.88
CA PHE A 92 -12.59 4.56 1.50
C PHE A 92 -13.88 5.37 1.26
N PRO A 93 -13.97 6.62 1.75
CA PRO A 93 -12.97 7.31 2.58
C PRO A 93 -13.06 6.88 4.05
N SER A 94 -11.90 6.67 4.68
CA SER A 94 -11.80 6.46 6.13
C SER A 94 -11.15 7.67 6.80
N ASN A 95 -11.29 7.75 8.13
CA ASN A 95 -10.56 8.69 8.96
C ASN A 95 -9.37 7.98 9.62
N LEU A 96 -8.20 8.63 9.59
CA LEU A 96 -7.01 8.11 10.27
C LEU A 96 -7.25 8.14 11.78
N ALA A 97 -7.06 7.00 12.45
CA ALA A 97 -7.02 6.96 13.90
C ALA A 97 -5.80 7.77 14.38
N ALA A 98 -5.98 8.60 15.41
CA ALA A 98 -4.89 9.38 15.99
C ALA A 98 -3.81 8.46 16.54
N VAL A 99 -2.58 8.60 16.05
CA VAL A 99 -1.45 7.81 16.53
C VAL A 99 -0.81 8.50 17.74
N PRO A 100 -0.55 7.78 18.86
CA PRO A 100 -0.01 8.37 20.10
C PRO A 100 1.42 8.91 19.97
N GLN A 101 2.22 8.37 19.04
CA GLN A 101 3.66 8.63 18.99
C GLN A 101 4.14 8.81 17.56
N GLU A 102 4.91 9.88 17.33
CA GLU A 102 5.53 10.21 16.06
C GLU A 102 6.89 9.49 15.97
N ALA A 103 7.08 8.65 14.95
CA ALA A 103 8.36 7.98 14.73
C ALA A 103 9.35 8.86 13.97
N ASP A 104 10.63 8.57 14.17
CA ASP A 104 11.74 9.10 13.38
C ASP A 104 11.57 8.70 11.89
N GLY A 105 11.54 9.69 11.00
CA GLY A 105 11.39 9.50 9.56
C GLY A 105 12.43 8.56 8.95
N LEU A 106 13.66 8.54 9.49
CA LEU A 106 14.71 7.62 9.01
C LEU A 106 14.35 6.16 9.27
N LYS A 107 13.73 5.87 10.42
CA LYS A 107 13.26 4.53 10.77
C LYS A 107 12.15 4.09 9.81
N ILE A 108 11.21 4.97 9.51
CA ILE A 108 10.11 4.69 8.58
C ILE A 108 10.64 4.37 7.18
N ILE A 109 11.62 5.13 6.69
CA ILE A 109 12.27 4.89 5.40
C ILE A 109 12.95 3.51 5.38
N ALA A 110 13.71 3.18 6.43
CA ALA A 110 14.38 1.89 6.55
C ALA A 110 13.39 0.72 6.58
N ASP A 111 12.28 0.88 7.30
CA ASP A 111 11.20 -0.11 7.37
C ASP A 111 10.50 -0.27 6.03
N PHE A 112 10.27 0.84 5.31
CA PHE A 112 9.68 0.80 3.97
C PHE A 112 10.56 0.03 3.01
N ALA A 113 11.87 0.33 2.98
CA ALA A 113 12.84 -0.37 2.15
C ALA A 113 12.93 -1.87 2.48
N THR A 114 12.69 -2.22 3.74
CA THR A 114 12.68 -3.62 4.19
C THR A 114 11.42 -4.36 3.74
N GLN A 115 10.23 -3.74 3.80
CA GLN A 115 8.97 -4.40 3.44
C GLN A 115 8.61 -4.33 1.95
N PHE A 116 9.13 -3.31 1.25
CA PHE A 116 8.82 -3.00 -0.15
C PHE A 116 10.08 -2.70 -0.98
N PRO A 117 11.08 -3.61 -1.02
CA PRO A 117 12.36 -3.35 -1.69
C PRO A 117 12.21 -3.03 -3.18
N ASP A 118 11.22 -3.64 -3.86
CA ASP A 118 10.95 -3.40 -5.27
C ASP A 118 10.38 -2.00 -5.55
N ASP A 119 9.68 -1.39 -4.58
CA ASP A 119 9.08 -0.06 -4.72
C ASP A 119 10.07 1.07 -4.43
N CYS A 120 11.25 0.74 -3.88
CA CYS A 120 12.36 1.67 -3.72
C CYS A 120 13.24 1.77 -4.97
N GLN A 121 13.04 0.89 -5.97
CA GLN A 121 13.84 0.90 -7.19
C GLN A 121 13.30 1.93 -8.20
N PRO A 122 14.17 2.57 -8.99
CA PRO A 122 13.72 3.35 -10.13
C PRO A 122 12.92 2.46 -11.09
N PRO A 123 11.90 3.00 -11.78
CA PRO A 123 11.12 2.23 -12.73
C PRO A 123 12.06 1.60 -13.76
N LYS A 124 12.03 0.27 -13.89
CA LYS A 124 12.76 -0.43 -14.95
C LYS A 124 12.27 0.12 -16.29
N ALA A 125 13.22 0.63 -17.07
CA ALA A 125 13.02 1.20 -18.40
C ALA A 125 12.44 0.15 -19.37
#